data_AF-A0A3S2AAJ0-F1
#
_entry.id   AF-A0A3S2AAJ0-F1
#
_cell.length_a   1.000
_cell.length_b   1.000
_cell.length_c   1.000
_cell.angle_alpha   90.00
_cell.angle_beta   90.00
_cell.angle_gamma   90.00
#
_symmetry.space_group_name_H-M   'P 1'
#
loop_
_entity.id
_entity.type
_entity.pdbx_description
1 polymer ?
#
loop_
_entity_poly.entity_id
_entity_poly.type
_entity_poly.pdbx_seq_one_letter_code
_entity_poly.pdbx_strand_id
1 'polypeptide(L)' 'LLGGLAPLYAPRLSARYRALLKPPLDDALGGAVRMAVRLFAGHAKATR' A
#
# COMPACT_ATOMS: atom_id res chain seq x y z
N LEU A 1 0.07 5.29 1.33
CA LEU A 1 -0.54 4.50 0.23
C LEU A 1 -0.19 5.15 -1.11
N LEU A 2 1.08 5.13 -1.53
CA LEU A 2 1.45 5.46 -2.92
C LEU A 2 1.51 4.16 -3.73
N GLY A 3 0.46 3.34 -3.63
CA GLY A 3 0.43 1.93 -4.03
C GLY A 3 1.15 1.65 -5.35
N GLY A 4 2.37 1.11 -5.27
CA GLY A 4 3.22 0.83 -6.43
C GLY A 4 3.66 2.02 -7.29
N LEU A 5 3.18 3.25 -7.05
CA LEU A 5 3.51 4.46 -7.81
C LEU A 5 4.78 5.15 -7.29
N ALA A 6 5.20 4.85 -6.06
CA ALA A 6 6.41 5.39 -5.46
C ALA A 6 7.66 5.33 -6.39
N PRO A 7 7.94 4.25 -7.15
CA PRO A 7 9.06 4.20 -8.09
C PRO A 7 8.93 5.18 -9.26
N LEU A 8 7.70 5.46 -9.73
CA LEU A 8 7.43 6.35 -10.86
C LEU A 8 7.51 7.83 -10.49
N TYR A 9 7.22 8.14 -9.21
CA TYR A 9 7.26 9.51 -8.68
C TYR A 9 8.54 9.84 -7.92
N ALA A 10 9.30 8.83 -7.47
CA ALA A 10 10.61 9.02 -6.85
C ALA A 10 11.52 9.96 -7.67
N PRO A 11 11.72 9.80 -8.99
CA PRO A 11 12.56 10.70 -9.78
C PRO A 11 11.99 12.11 -9.94
N ARG A 12 10.70 12.33 -9.65
CA ARG A 12 10.06 13.66 -9.73
C ARG A 12 9.99 14.39 -8.38
N LEU A 13 10.28 13.70 -7.28
CA LEU A 13 10.37 14.30 -5.95
C LEU A 13 11.71 15.02 -5.75
N SER A 14 11.69 16.17 -5.08
CA SER A 14 12.91 16.86 -4.64
C SER A 14 13.68 16.01 -3.61
N ALA A 15 14.99 16.21 -3.53
CA ALA A 15 15.90 15.36 -2.75
C ALA A 15 15.48 15.19 -1.28
N ARG A 16 14.95 16.26 -0.66
CA ARG A 16 14.42 16.23 0.72
C ARG A 16 13.31 15.21 0.90
N TYR A 17 12.40 15.09 -0.06
CA TYR A 17 11.26 14.16 0.03
C TYR A 17 11.63 12.76 -0.44
N ARG A 18 12.63 12.61 -1.33
CA ARG A 18 13.16 11.28 -1.69
C ARG A 18 13.77 10.57 -0.48
N ALA A 19 14.48 11.32 0.38
CA ALA A 19 15.07 10.75 1.59
C ALA A 19 14.03 10.21 2.59
N LEU A 20 12.77 10.66 2.48
CA LEU A 20 11.66 10.20 3.32
C LEU A 20 10.89 9.02 2.71
N LEU A 21 11.19 8.63 1.46
CA LEU A 21 10.52 7.50 0.81
C LEU A 21 10.97 6.20 1.46
N LYS A 22 10.00 5.46 2.01
CA LYS A 22 10.21 4.08 2.44
C LYS A 22 9.94 3.14 1.26
N PRO A 23 10.67 2.01 1.16
CA PRO A 23 10.38 1.01 0.16
C PRO A 23 8.92 0.54 0.31
N PRO A 24 8.16 0.44 -0.79
CA PRO A 24 6.79 -0.03 -0.74
C PRO A 24 6.78 -1.49 -0.27
N LEU A 25 5.91 -1.79 0.71
CA LEU A 25 5.70 -3.15 1.20
C LEU A 25 4.99 -4.04 0.17
N ASP A 26 4.17 -3.44 -0.69
CA ASP A 26 3.35 -4.11 -1.68
C ASP A 26 2.94 -3.11 -2.78
N ASP A 27 2.42 -3.61 -3.90
CA ASP A 27 1.78 -2.77 -4.90
C ASP A 27 0.41 -2.26 -4.43
N ALA A 28 -0.26 -1.45 -5.26
CA ALA A 28 -1.60 -0.93 -4.94
C ALA A 28 -2.64 -2.03 -4.72
N LEU A 29 -2.57 -3.09 -5.52
CA LEU A 29 -3.55 -4.17 -5.54
C LEU A 29 -3.37 -5.09 -4.32
N GLY A 30 -2.16 -5.57 -4.06
CA GLY A 30 -1.82 -6.36 -2.89
C GLY A 30 -2.10 -5.60 -1.59
N GLY A 31 -1.80 -4.30 -1.56
CA GLY A 31 -2.19 -3.41 -0.47
C GLY A 31 -3.71 -3.34 -0.26
N ALA A 32 -4.49 -3.20 -1.33
CA ALA A 32 -5.96 -3.16 -1.26
C ALA A 32 -6.55 -4.50 -0.80
N VAL A 33 -6.04 -5.63 -1.31
CA VAL A 33 -6.48 -6.98 -0.91
C VAL A 33 -6.16 -7.23 0.56
N ARG A 34 -4.96 -6.88 1.04
CA ARG A 34 -4.62 -7.00 2.47
C ARG A 34 -5.53 -6.16 3.35
N MET A 35 -5.92 -4.96 2.90
CA MET A 35 -6.89 -4.13 3.61
C MET A 35 -8.27 -4.79 3.65
N ALA A 36 -8.74 -5.35 2.53
CA ALA A 36 -9.99 -6.10 2.47
C ALA A 36 -9.96 -7.31 3.42
N VAL A 37 -8.90 -8.10 3.41
CA VAL A 37 -8.74 -9.23 4.34
C VAL A 37 -8.79 -8.76 5.79
N ARG A 38 -8.09 -7.68 6.17
CA ARG A 38 -8.12 -7.16 7.54
C ARG A 38 -9.52 -6.71 7.99
N LEU A 39 -10.31 -6.13 7.09
CA LEU A 39 -11.63 -5.61 7.39
C LEU A 39 -12.72 -6.70 7.37
N PHE A 40 -12.60 -7.69 6.48
CA PHE A 40 -13.68 -8.63 6.17
C PHE A 40 -13.41 -10.08 6.59
N ALA A 41 -12.17 -10.48 6.91
CA ALA A 41 -11.89 -11.87 7.30
C ALA A 41 -12.57 -12.29 8.62
N GLY A 42 -12.87 -11.35 9.52
CA GLY A 42 -13.66 -11.61 10.74
C GLY A 42 -15.16 -11.72 10.47
N HIS A 43 -15.67 -10.98 9.49
CA HIS A 43 -17.09 -10.99 9.11
C HIS A 43 -17.49 -12.30 8.42
N ALA A 44 -16.58 -12.91 7.66
CA ALA A 44 -16.82 -14.21 7.00
C ALA A 44 -17.01 -15.38 7.98
N LYS A 45 -16.53 -15.28 9.23
CA LYS A 45 -16.75 -16.29 10.28
C LYS A 45 -18.06 -16.12 11.05
N ALA A 46 -18.61 -14.90 11.10
CA ALA A 46 -19.84 -14.63 11.86
C ALA A 46 -21.13 -15.01 11.12
N THR A 47 -21.04 -15.31 9.82
CA THR A 47 -22.18 -15.70 8.96
C THR A 47 -22.19 -17.20 8.63
N ARG A 48 -21.45 -18.03 9.37
CA ARG A 48 -21.46 -19.50 9.24
C ARG A 48 -21.94 -20.14 10.53
#